data_AF-A0A813LBP1-F1
#
_entry.id   AF-A0A813LBP1-F1
#
_cell.length_a   1.000
_cell.length_b   1.000
_cell.length_c   1.000
_cell.angle_alpha   90.00
_cell.angle_beta   90.00
_cell.angle_gamma   90.00
#
_symmetry.space_group_name_H-M   'P 1'
#
loop_
_entity.id
_entity.type
_entity.pdbx_description
1 polymer ?
#
loop_
_entity_poly.entity_id
_entity_poly.type
_entity_poly.pdbx_seq_one_letter_code
_entity_poly.pdbx_strand_id
1 'polypeptide(L)'
;RGATRAPSEVLPTSFEDRVAGALWGLHVADAMAMPTHWYYGGARQIRSDYGEITGYVKPKVELSGSIMALSNTGGAGRGGSDGDIIGSIIAHGKKPYWARAKAHHYHCTLDAGENTVDADLVRLCYKGMAENGGKFDAEKFQEEYVEFMTTEGNYNDCYMSTTHRMFFANRLRGKPLADCPDNDNHNVDTTDGLTMAVPVALATAHLSVQEARRQIQACVSATRKSD
;
A
#
# COMPACT_ATOMS: atom_id res chain seq x y z
N ARG A 1 -46.75 -12.83 -4.88
CA ARG A 1 -46.51 -12.15 -6.17
C ARG A 1 -45.20 -11.40 -6.02
N GLY A 2 -44.08 -12.05 -6.35
CA GLY A 2 -42.74 -11.47 -6.23
C GLY A 2 -42.45 -10.62 -7.46
N ALA A 3 -42.06 -9.36 -7.23
CA ALA A 3 -41.50 -8.54 -8.29
C ALA A 3 -40.12 -9.11 -8.64
N THR A 4 -40.02 -9.78 -9.78
CA THR A 4 -38.75 -10.07 -10.43
C THR A 4 -38.10 -8.75 -10.79
N ARG A 5 -37.06 -8.36 -10.05
CA ARG A 5 -36.19 -7.24 -10.42
C ARG A 5 -35.57 -7.61 -11.76
N ALA A 6 -35.85 -6.83 -12.80
CA ALA A 6 -35.19 -6.99 -14.10
C ALA A 6 -33.67 -7.00 -13.87
N PRO A 7 -32.89 -7.83 -14.61
CA PRO A 7 -31.45 -7.65 -14.64
C PRO A 7 -31.22 -6.21 -15.05
N SER A 8 -30.51 -5.42 -14.24
CA SER A 8 -30.09 -4.10 -14.67
C SER A 8 -29.39 -4.27 -16.00
N GLU A 9 -29.90 -3.65 -17.06
CA GLU A 9 -29.16 -3.51 -18.30
C GLU A 9 -27.79 -2.94 -17.93
N VAL A 10 -26.76 -3.78 -18.00
CA VAL A 10 -25.39 -3.30 -17.94
C VAL A 10 -25.20 -2.63 -19.29
N LEU A 11 -25.55 -1.35 -19.38
CA LEU A 11 -25.12 -0.50 -20.47
C LEU A 11 -23.61 -0.69 -20.63
N PRO A 12 -23.06 -0.72 -21.86
CA PRO A 12 -21.63 -0.81 -22.03
C PRO A 12 -20.99 0.38 -21.31
N THR A 13 -20.34 0.11 -20.17
CA THR A 13 -19.66 1.12 -19.37
C THR A 13 -18.56 1.73 -20.22
N SER A 14 -18.52 3.07 -20.28
CA SER A 14 -17.49 3.82 -21.00
C SER A 14 -16.09 3.45 -20.48
N PHE A 15 -15.05 3.81 -21.22
CA PHE A 15 -13.69 3.61 -20.72
C PHE A 15 -13.47 4.38 -19.41
N GLU A 16 -14.01 5.59 -19.33
CA GLU A 16 -13.99 6.45 -18.15
C GLU A 16 -14.67 5.78 -16.95
N ASP A 17 -15.84 5.17 -17.13
CA ASP A 17 -16.54 4.44 -16.08
C ASP A 17 -15.73 3.23 -15.59
N ARG A 18 -15.03 2.53 -16.50
CA ARG A 18 -14.18 1.39 -16.16
C ARG A 18 -12.94 1.83 -15.37
N VAL A 19 -12.32 2.95 -15.77
CA VAL A 19 -11.20 3.56 -15.04
C VAL A 19 -11.64 3.99 -13.65
N ALA A 20 -12.76 4.70 -13.55
CA ALA A 20 -13.32 5.14 -12.27
C ALA A 20 -13.65 3.94 -11.37
N GLY A 21 -14.32 2.92 -11.92
CA GLY A 21 -14.64 1.69 -11.18
C GLY A 21 -13.41 0.92 -10.72
N ALA A 22 -12.34 0.89 -11.52
CA ALA A 22 -11.08 0.24 -11.14
C ALA A 22 -10.38 0.98 -9.99
N LEU A 23 -10.30 2.32 -10.05
CA LEU A 23 -9.68 3.13 -9.00
C LEU A 23 -10.50 3.09 -7.70
N TRP A 24 -11.82 3.30 -7.78
CA TRP A 24 -12.70 3.16 -6.61
C TRP A 24 -12.66 1.75 -6.03
N GLY A 25 -12.71 0.73 -6.89
CA GLY A 25 -12.63 -0.67 -6.47
C GLY A 25 -11.34 -0.99 -5.72
N LEU A 26 -10.20 -0.44 -6.16
CA LEU A 26 -8.92 -0.58 -5.46
C LEU A 26 -8.98 -0.03 -4.04
N HIS A 27 -9.44 1.21 -3.86
CA HIS A 27 -9.53 1.85 -2.55
C HIS A 27 -10.56 1.17 -1.63
N VAL A 28 -11.71 0.77 -2.17
CA VAL A 28 -12.74 0.02 -1.43
C VAL A 28 -12.18 -1.34 -0.99
N ALA A 29 -11.49 -2.05 -1.87
CA ALA A 29 -10.95 -3.36 -1.57
C ALA A 29 -9.83 -3.30 -0.52
N ASP A 30 -8.94 -2.32 -0.62
CA ASP A 30 -7.89 -2.08 0.38
C ASP A 30 -8.49 -1.85 1.77
N ALA A 31 -9.42 -0.89 1.90
CA ALA A 31 -10.06 -0.57 3.18
C ALA A 31 -10.91 -1.74 3.74
N MET A 32 -11.54 -2.55 2.87
CA MET A 32 -12.28 -3.76 3.28
C MET A 32 -11.35 -4.90 3.73
N ALA A 33 -10.20 -5.07 3.09
CA ALA A 33 -9.28 -6.19 3.36
C ALA A 33 -8.36 -5.91 4.54
N MET A 34 -7.98 -4.64 4.75
CA MET A 34 -7.04 -4.18 5.77
C MET A 34 -7.27 -4.77 7.18
N PRO A 35 -8.50 -4.88 7.71
CA PRO A 35 -8.74 -5.42 9.06
C PRO A 35 -8.42 -6.91 9.21
N THR A 36 -8.25 -7.62 8.09
CA THR A 36 -7.99 -9.07 8.05
C THR A 36 -6.55 -9.41 7.64
N HIS A 37 -5.71 -8.41 7.44
CA HIS A 37 -4.34 -8.59 7.01
C HIS A 37 -3.52 -9.38 8.06
N TRP A 38 -2.68 -10.32 7.59
CA TRP A 38 -1.77 -11.14 8.41
C TRP A 38 -2.44 -12.08 9.44
N TYR A 39 -3.72 -12.41 9.25
CA TYR A 39 -4.38 -13.48 9.99
C TYR A 39 -3.86 -14.87 9.58
N TYR A 40 -2.79 -15.35 10.21
CA TYR A 40 -2.20 -16.68 9.93
C TYR A 40 -3.13 -17.85 10.24
N GLY A 41 -4.09 -17.68 11.16
CA GLY A 41 -5.16 -18.67 11.42
C GLY A 41 -6.24 -18.70 10.33
N GLY A 42 -6.10 -17.85 9.30
CA GLY A 42 -6.97 -17.77 8.14
C GLY A 42 -8.41 -17.41 8.47
N ALA A 43 -9.33 -17.85 7.62
CA ALA A 43 -10.75 -17.49 7.71
C ALA A 43 -11.42 -17.87 9.04
N ARG A 44 -10.93 -18.89 9.77
CA ARG A 44 -11.45 -19.24 11.09
C ARG A 44 -11.12 -18.18 12.13
N GLN A 45 -9.88 -17.69 12.14
CA GLN A 45 -9.44 -16.65 13.07
C GLN A 45 -10.13 -15.32 12.77
N ILE A 46 -10.25 -14.97 11.47
CA ILE A 46 -10.99 -13.76 11.04
C ILE A 46 -12.45 -13.82 11.52
N ARG A 47 -13.14 -14.94 11.32
CA ARG A 47 -14.52 -15.12 11.80
C ARG A 47 -14.65 -15.05 13.32
N SER A 48 -13.63 -15.49 14.05
CA SER A 48 -13.63 -15.38 15.52
C SER A 48 -13.57 -13.92 15.98
N ASP A 49 -12.82 -13.07 15.28
CA ASP A 49 -12.60 -11.68 15.70
C ASP A 49 -13.68 -10.71 15.21
N TYR A 50 -14.23 -10.97 14.01
CA TYR A 50 -15.14 -10.06 13.32
C TYR A 50 -16.50 -10.66 12.95
N GLY A 51 -16.67 -11.98 13.02
CA GLY A 51 -17.84 -12.65 12.45
C GLY A 51 -17.85 -12.56 10.92
N GLU A 52 -19.02 -12.24 10.35
CA GLU A 52 -19.16 -11.94 8.92
C GLU A 52 -18.92 -10.45 8.67
N ILE A 53 -18.00 -10.13 7.76
CA ILE A 53 -17.69 -8.75 7.39
C ILE A 53 -18.56 -8.37 6.19
N THR A 54 -19.53 -7.49 6.41
CA THR A 54 -20.46 -6.99 5.36
C THR A 54 -20.23 -5.53 5.00
N GLY A 55 -19.18 -4.91 5.53
CA GLY A 55 -18.83 -3.51 5.31
C GLY A 55 -17.51 -3.17 5.99
N TYR A 56 -17.14 -1.89 6.02
CA TYR A 56 -15.91 -1.45 6.66
C TYR A 56 -15.94 -1.69 8.17
N VAL A 57 -14.86 -2.26 8.69
CA VAL A 57 -14.68 -2.50 10.12
C VAL A 57 -13.33 -1.97 10.56
N LYS A 58 -13.24 -1.53 11.81
CA LYS A 58 -11.98 -1.09 12.39
C LYS A 58 -11.11 -2.32 12.71
N PRO A 59 -9.81 -2.33 12.38
CA PRO A 59 -8.90 -3.41 12.78
C PRO A 59 -8.86 -3.56 14.30
N LYS A 60 -8.73 -4.80 14.79
CA LYS A 60 -8.43 -5.05 16.20
C LYS A 60 -7.09 -4.41 16.57
N VAL A 61 -6.96 -3.97 17.82
CA VAL A 61 -5.68 -3.42 18.30
C VAL A 61 -4.64 -4.53 18.48
N GLU A 62 -5.07 -5.71 18.92
CA GLU A 62 -4.24 -6.89 19.13
C GLU A 62 -4.62 -7.98 18.14
N LEU A 63 -3.62 -8.69 17.63
CA LEU A 63 -3.76 -9.82 16.72
C LEU A 63 -2.94 -10.99 17.27
N SER A 64 -3.62 -12.03 17.72
CA SER A 64 -2.95 -13.27 18.14
C SER A 64 -2.12 -13.85 16.99
N GLY A 65 -0.84 -14.13 17.25
CA GLY A 65 0.10 -14.61 16.26
C GLY A 65 0.74 -13.52 15.38
N SER A 66 0.47 -12.24 15.64
CA SER A 66 1.19 -11.14 14.99
C SER A 66 2.69 -11.26 15.23
N ILE A 67 3.47 -11.12 14.15
CA ILE A 67 4.94 -11.09 14.21
C ILE A 67 5.50 -9.71 13.89
N MET A 68 4.65 -8.66 13.83
CA MET A 68 5.09 -7.30 13.50
C MET A 68 6.22 -6.84 14.42
N ALA A 69 6.14 -7.18 15.71
CA ALA A 69 7.14 -6.83 16.70
C ALA A 69 8.53 -7.49 16.48
N LEU A 70 8.61 -8.50 15.60
CA LEU A 70 9.87 -9.16 15.23
C LEU A 70 10.57 -8.45 14.06
N SER A 71 9.90 -7.55 13.37
CA SER A 71 10.42 -6.82 12.21
C SER A 71 11.42 -5.73 12.61
N ASN A 72 12.42 -5.52 11.78
CA ASN A 72 13.43 -4.48 11.96
C ASN A 72 12.83 -3.07 11.74
N THR A 73 13.00 -2.14 12.69
CA THR A 73 12.45 -0.77 12.58
C THR A 73 13.31 0.19 11.75
N GLY A 74 14.50 -0.24 11.30
CA GLY A 74 15.45 0.53 10.48
C GLY A 74 15.95 -0.17 9.22
N GLY A 75 15.39 -1.32 8.84
CA GLY A 75 15.87 -2.10 7.70
C GLY A 75 14.95 -3.26 7.35
N ALA A 76 15.48 -4.22 6.59
CA ALA A 76 14.71 -5.37 6.09
C ALA A 76 14.44 -6.45 7.15
N GLY A 77 13.41 -7.27 6.86
CA GLY A 77 13.14 -8.53 7.53
C GLY A 77 12.97 -8.43 9.06
N ARG A 78 13.29 -9.55 9.73
CA ARG A 78 13.31 -9.64 11.20
C ARG A 78 14.59 -9.02 11.75
N GLY A 79 14.49 -8.23 12.81
CA GLY A 79 15.66 -7.55 13.38
C GLY A 79 15.33 -6.67 14.57
N GLY A 80 16.35 -5.97 15.08
CA GLY A 80 16.25 -5.12 16.27
C GLY A 80 15.36 -3.89 16.07
N SER A 81 15.03 -3.24 17.18
CA SER A 81 14.28 -1.98 17.24
C SER A 81 15.18 -0.75 17.39
N ASP A 82 16.49 -0.90 17.17
CA ASP A 82 17.48 0.15 17.37
C ASP A 82 17.42 1.23 16.27
N GLY A 83 16.87 0.89 15.10
CA GLY A 83 16.66 1.84 14.01
C GLY A 83 15.42 2.71 14.22
N ASP A 84 15.46 3.93 13.70
CA ASP A 84 14.41 4.94 13.86
C ASP A 84 13.71 5.33 12.55
N ILE A 85 13.85 4.52 11.49
CA ILE A 85 13.10 4.75 10.25
C ILE A 85 11.61 4.75 10.57
N ILE A 86 11.13 3.70 11.23
CA ILE A 86 9.79 3.69 11.83
C ILE A 86 9.79 4.59 13.08
N GLY A 87 8.91 5.58 13.09
CA GLY A 87 8.67 6.47 14.21
C GLY A 87 9.28 7.86 14.06
N SER A 88 10.46 7.98 13.45
CA SER A 88 11.15 9.27 13.31
C SER A 88 11.31 9.75 11.87
N ILE A 89 11.34 8.85 10.87
CA ILE A 89 11.47 9.23 9.45
C ILE A 89 10.17 9.02 8.71
N ILE A 90 9.51 7.88 8.94
CA ILE A 90 8.21 7.51 8.41
C ILE A 90 7.37 6.92 9.56
N ALA A 91 6.04 6.86 9.38
CA ALA A 91 5.10 6.41 10.41
C ALA A 91 5.36 7.11 11.75
N HIS A 92 5.36 8.46 11.72
CA HIS A 92 5.70 9.32 12.83
C HIS A 92 4.95 8.96 14.12
N GLY A 93 5.70 8.77 15.22
CA GLY A 93 5.15 8.39 16.51
C GLY A 93 4.60 6.96 16.62
N LYS A 94 4.69 6.14 15.57
CA LYS A 94 4.09 4.79 15.53
C LYS A 94 5.03 3.65 15.96
N LYS A 95 6.31 3.94 16.27
CA LYS A 95 7.27 2.93 16.78
C LYS A 95 6.77 2.13 17.99
N PRO A 96 6.00 2.68 18.96
CA PRO A 96 5.46 1.90 20.08
C PRO A 96 4.55 0.72 19.69
N TYR A 97 3.98 0.71 18.48
CA TYR A 97 3.19 -0.42 17.98
C TYR A 97 4.06 -1.60 17.54
N TRP A 98 5.36 -1.37 17.28
CA TRP A 98 6.33 -2.39 16.87
C TRP A 98 7.10 -2.99 18.06
N ALA A 99 6.73 -2.64 19.29
CA ALA A 99 7.45 -3.06 20.49
C ALA A 99 7.34 -4.59 20.73
N ARG A 100 8.48 -5.22 21.04
CA ARG A 100 8.66 -6.69 21.19
C ARG A 100 7.65 -7.41 22.07
N ALA A 101 7.15 -6.75 23.11
CA ALA A 101 6.22 -7.35 24.06
C ALA A 101 4.75 -7.30 23.61
N LYS A 102 4.45 -6.77 22.41
CA LYS A 102 3.09 -6.50 21.97
C LYS A 102 2.76 -7.27 20.70
N ALA A 103 1.60 -7.91 20.68
CA ALA A 103 1.05 -8.58 19.50
C ALA A 103 0.07 -7.64 18.78
N HIS A 104 0.52 -6.45 18.40
CA HIS A 104 -0.36 -5.49 17.72
C HIS A 104 -0.74 -5.97 16.32
N HIS A 105 -1.97 -5.69 15.92
CA HIS A 105 -2.38 -5.83 14.53
C HIS A 105 -1.58 -4.84 13.66
N TYR A 106 -1.26 -5.25 12.44
CA TYR A 106 -0.40 -4.50 11.53
C TYR A 106 -0.95 -3.10 11.27
N HIS A 107 -2.26 -2.98 11.09
CA HIS A 107 -2.93 -1.71 10.83
C HIS A 107 -3.73 -1.19 12.03
N CYS A 108 -3.37 -1.54 13.27
CA CYS A 108 -4.18 -1.23 14.47
C CYS A 108 -4.49 0.26 14.71
N THR A 109 -3.79 1.17 14.04
CA THR A 109 -4.03 2.60 14.14
C THR A 109 -5.10 3.10 13.19
N LEU A 110 -5.39 2.39 12.09
CA LEU A 110 -6.37 2.80 11.10
C LEU A 110 -7.81 2.68 11.63
N ASP A 111 -8.69 3.53 11.08
CA ASP A 111 -10.13 3.48 11.32
C ASP A 111 -10.88 2.65 10.27
N ALA A 112 -12.16 2.37 10.55
CA ALA A 112 -13.03 1.67 9.61
C ALA A 112 -13.18 2.48 8.32
N GLY A 113 -12.77 1.90 7.19
CA GLY A 113 -12.86 2.54 5.88
C GLY A 113 -11.67 3.42 5.54
N GLU A 114 -10.69 3.54 6.44
CA GLU A 114 -9.41 4.19 6.15
C GLU A 114 -8.55 3.28 5.28
N ASN A 115 -7.83 3.86 4.32
CA ASN A 115 -6.92 3.15 3.44
C ASN A 115 -5.58 2.86 4.14
N THR A 116 -4.91 1.79 3.71
CA THR A 116 -3.50 1.57 4.05
C THR A 116 -2.63 2.58 3.31
N VAL A 117 -1.39 2.73 3.79
CA VAL A 117 -0.42 3.61 3.12
C VAL A 117 -0.19 3.23 1.65
N ASP A 118 -0.27 1.95 1.29
CA ASP A 118 -0.08 1.48 -0.09
C ASP A 118 -1.16 2.05 -1.02
N ALA A 119 -2.42 2.08 -0.58
CA ALA A 119 -3.50 2.69 -1.36
C ALA A 119 -3.39 4.22 -1.39
N ASP A 120 -2.94 4.87 -0.32
CA ASP A 120 -2.65 6.31 -0.34
C ASP A 120 -1.55 6.67 -1.35
N LEU A 121 -0.52 5.82 -1.50
CA LEU A 121 0.52 5.99 -2.51
C LEU A 121 0.02 5.78 -3.93
N VAL A 122 -0.93 4.87 -4.15
CA VAL A 122 -1.63 4.74 -5.44
C VAL A 122 -2.35 6.06 -5.77
N ARG A 123 -3.00 6.67 -4.77
CA ARG A 123 -3.66 7.97 -4.91
C ARG A 123 -2.70 9.10 -5.21
N LEU A 124 -1.54 9.12 -4.54
CA LEU A 124 -0.47 10.07 -4.84
C LEU A 124 -0.03 9.93 -6.31
N CYS A 125 0.20 8.70 -6.77
CA CYS A 125 0.63 8.39 -8.13
C CYS A 125 -0.34 8.91 -9.21
N TYR A 126 -1.62 8.54 -9.15
CA TYR A 126 -2.54 8.97 -10.20
C TYR A 126 -2.87 10.47 -10.15
N LYS A 127 -2.75 11.11 -8.98
CA LYS A 127 -2.86 12.57 -8.87
C LYS A 127 -1.69 13.26 -9.57
N GLY A 128 -0.45 12.85 -9.27
CA GLY A 128 0.73 13.38 -9.92
C GLY A 128 0.69 13.19 -11.45
N MET A 129 0.19 12.03 -11.91
CA MET A 129 -0.07 11.79 -13.33
C MET A 129 -1.12 12.72 -13.93
N ALA A 130 -2.25 12.93 -13.25
CA ALA A 130 -3.31 13.82 -13.74
C ALA A 130 -2.81 15.26 -13.90
N GLU A 131 -1.95 15.71 -12.98
CA GLU A 131 -1.27 17.01 -13.06
C GLU A 131 -0.19 17.06 -14.16
N ASN A 132 0.40 15.91 -14.51
CA ASN A 132 1.41 15.75 -15.56
C ASN A 132 0.83 15.26 -16.91
N GLY A 133 -0.39 15.67 -17.24
CA GLY A 133 -1.01 15.36 -18.54
C GLY A 133 -1.23 13.86 -18.79
N GLY A 134 -1.48 13.09 -17.73
CA GLY A 134 -1.73 11.65 -17.78
C GLY A 134 -0.47 10.78 -17.86
N LYS A 135 0.73 11.35 -17.65
CA LYS A 135 2.01 10.63 -17.78
C LYS A 135 2.64 10.35 -16.43
N PHE A 136 3.11 9.12 -16.25
CA PHE A 136 3.91 8.78 -15.09
C PHE A 136 5.32 9.37 -15.20
N ASP A 137 5.78 9.98 -14.11
CA ASP A 137 7.13 10.53 -13.97
C ASP A 137 7.74 9.96 -12.68
N ALA A 138 8.77 9.14 -12.84
CA ALA A 138 9.37 8.41 -11.72
C ALA A 138 10.12 9.35 -10.76
N GLU A 139 10.79 10.37 -11.29
CA GLU A 139 11.58 11.31 -10.48
C GLU A 139 10.64 12.17 -9.64
N LYS A 140 9.63 12.77 -10.29
CA LYS A 140 8.60 13.55 -9.60
C LYS A 140 7.85 12.71 -8.57
N PHE A 141 7.47 11.47 -8.92
CA PHE A 141 6.80 10.58 -7.96
C PHE A 141 7.69 10.23 -6.77
N GLN A 142 9.00 10.03 -6.94
CA GLN A 142 9.90 9.76 -5.83
C GLN A 142 10.05 10.96 -4.88
N GLU A 143 10.07 12.17 -5.42
CA GLU A 143 10.07 13.41 -4.62
C GLU A 143 8.79 13.52 -3.80
N GLU A 144 7.63 13.38 -4.45
CA GLU A 144 6.31 13.39 -3.80
C GLU A 144 6.16 12.26 -2.78
N TYR A 145 6.65 11.06 -3.09
CA TYR A 145 6.66 9.91 -2.20
C TYR A 145 7.48 10.20 -0.94
N VAL A 146 8.66 10.81 -1.08
CA VAL A 146 9.49 11.20 0.07
C VAL A 146 8.79 12.25 0.91
N GLU A 147 8.25 13.30 0.30
CA GLU A 147 7.50 14.34 1.00
C GLU A 147 6.29 13.73 1.74
N PHE A 148 5.49 12.91 1.05
CA PHE A 148 4.31 12.29 1.61
C PHE A 148 4.65 11.41 2.81
N MET A 149 5.63 10.52 2.65
CA MET A 149 6.01 9.54 3.66
C MET A 149 6.67 10.17 4.88
N THR A 150 7.37 11.30 4.70
CA THR A 150 8.13 11.98 5.77
C THR A 150 7.38 13.15 6.42
N THR A 151 6.20 13.50 5.92
CA THR A 151 5.36 14.52 6.56
C THR A 151 4.46 13.88 7.61
N GLU A 152 4.58 14.35 8.86
CA GLU A 152 3.73 13.90 9.96
C GLU A 152 2.25 14.20 9.69
N GLY A 153 1.38 13.23 9.93
CA GLY A 153 -0.08 13.39 9.79
C GLY A 153 -0.66 13.09 8.39
N ASN A 154 0.18 12.81 7.39
CA ASN A 154 -0.32 12.48 6.05
C ASN A 154 -1.04 11.14 5.93
N TYR A 155 -0.71 10.18 6.80
CA TYR A 155 -1.33 8.87 6.89
C TYR A 155 -1.28 8.40 8.34
N ASN A 156 -2.21 7.53 8.72
CA ASN A 156 -2.34 7.04 10.09
C ASN A 156 -1.78 5.62 10.28
N ASP A 157 -1.44 4.93 9.18
CA ASP A 157 -0.99 3.53 9.20
C ASP A 157 0.31 3.36 10.00
N CYS A 158 0.32 2.40 10.93
CA CYS A 158 1.49 2.08 11.72
C CYS A 158 2.38 1.03 11.06
N TYR A 159 1.88 0.28 10.07
CA TYR A 159 2.67 -0.74 9.38
C TYR A 159 3.28 -0.22 8.09
N MET A 160 4.55 -0.55 7.87
CA MET A 160 5.31 -0.19 6.69
C MET A 160 6.01 -1.44 6.16
N SER A 161 5.72 -1.78 4.90
CA SER A 161 6.35 -2.90 4.21
C SER A 161 7.88 -2.75 4.18
N THR A 162 8.58 -3.85 3.92
CA THR A 162 10.05 -3.83 3.83
C THR A 162 10.53 -2.86 2.74
N THR A 163 9.80 -2.76 1.63
CA THR A 163 10.09 -1.83 0.53
C THR A 163 10.30 -0.40 1.03
N HIS A 164 9.36 0.15 1.81
CA HIS A 164 9.48 1.51 2.31
C HIS A 164 10.66 1.65 3.28
N ARG A 165 10.82 0.70 4.21
CA ARG A 165 11.93 0.72 5.17
C ARG A 165 13.29 0.71 4.47
N MET A 166 13.45 -0.10 3.42
CA MET A 166 14.70 -0.20 2.67
C MET A 166 14.96 1.03 1.80
N PHE A 167 13.93 1.58 1.16
CA PHE A 167 14.04 2.86 0.44
C PHE A 167 14.61 3.95 1.35
N PHE A 168 14.00 4.15 2.53
CA PHE A 168 14.45 5.19 3.46
C PHE A 168 15.79 4.86 4.12
N ALA A 169 16.14 3.58 4.31
CA ALA A 169 17.47 3.20 4.78
C ALA A 169 18.55 3.60 3.76
N ASN A 170 18.29 3.41 2.48
CA ASN A 170 19.18 3.84 1.40
C ASN A 170 19.26 5.37 1.29
N ARG A 171 18.13 6.07 1.43
CA ARG A 171 18.11 7.55 1.47
C ARG A 171 18.94 8.10 2.64
N LEU A 172 18.83 7.51 3.83
CA LEU A 172 19.62 7.91 5.01
C LEU A 172 21.14 7.69 4.81
N ARG A 173 21.54 6.77 3.94
CA ARG A 173 22.94 6.57 3.54
C ARG A 173 23.43 7.59 2.49
N GLY A 174 22.60 8.56 2.12
CA GLY A 174 22.94 9.61 1.16
C GLY A 174 22.86 9.18 -0.30
N LYS A 175 22.18 8.07 -0.61
CA LYS A 175 21.95 7.69 -2.01
C LYS A 175 21.00 8.68 -2.71
N PRO A 176 21.19 8.95 -4.01
CA PRO A 176 20.16 9.58 -4.83
C PRO A 176 18.84 8.81 -4.78
N LEU A 177 17.70 9.48 -4.97
CA LEU A 177 16.38 8.84 -4.90
C LEU A 177 16.23 7.70 -5.90
N ALA A 178 16.77 7.86 -7.11
CA ALA A 178 16.78 6.82 -8.14
C ALA A 178 17.49 5.53 -7.70
N ASP A 179 18.42 5.61 -6.74
CA ASP A 179 19.20 4.48 -6.21
C ASP A 179 18.70 3.98 -4.83
N CYS A 180 17.59 4.56 -4.33
CA CYS A 180 16.98 4.17 -3.07
C CYS A 180 16.17 2.86 -3.12
N PRO A 181 15.42 2.55 -4.19
CA PRO A 181 14.76 1.26 -4.34
C PRO A 181 15.70 0.07 -4.12
N ASP A 182 15.22 -0.95 -3.41
CA ASP A 182 15.99 -2.13 -3.00
C ASP A 182 15.23 -3.41 -3.37
N ASN A 183 15.91 -4.56 -3.42
CA ASN A 183 15.28 -5.88 -3.61
C ASN A 183 15.10 -6.61 -2.28
N ASP A 184 15.94 -6.35 -1.28
CA ASP A 184 16.20 -7.18 -0.09
C ASP A 184 16.38 -8.71 -0.33
N ASN A 185 16.21 -9.19 -1.56
CA ASN A 185 16.19 -10.58 -2.02
C ASN A 185 15.18 -11.45 -1.27
N HIS A 186 14.08 -10.86 -0.77
CA HIS A 186 13.10 -11.60 0.02
C HIS A 186 11.70 -10.98 0.08
N ASN A 187 11.55 -9.83 0.74
CA ASN A 187 10.29 -9.17 1.07
C ASN A 187 9.92 -8.00 0.15
N VAL A 188 10.78 -7.57 -0.77
CA VAL A 188 10.40 -6.53 -1.76
C VAL A 188 9.75 -7.14 -3.01
N ASP A 189 10.04 -8.41 -3.32
CA ASP A 189 9.41 -9.17 -4.40
C ASP A 189 8.00 -9.64 -4.00
N THR A 190 7.15 -8.70 -3.62
CA THR A 190 5.82 -8.93 -3.06
C THR A 190 4.71 -8.40 -3.96
N THR A 191 3.52 -9.00 -3.81
CA THR A 191 2.34 -8.69 -4.64
C THR A 191 1.82 -7.27 -4.45
N ASP A 192 2.14 -6.61 -3.33
CA ASP A 192 1.78 -5.22 -3.05
C ASP A 192 2.32 -4.25 -4.12
N GLY A 193 3.45 -4.55 -4.78
CA GLY A 193 3.97 -3.75 -5.89
C GLY A 193 3.03 -3.66 -7.10
N LEU A 194 2.07 -4.58 -7.24
CA LEU A 194 1.08 -4.55 -8.32
C LEU A 194 0.04 -3.45 -8.14
N THR A 195 -0.25 -3.01 -6.92
CA THR A 195 -1.29 -1.98 -6.67
C THR A 195 -0.89 -0.67 -7.32
N MET A 196 0.38 -0.27 -7.19
CA MET A 196 0.98 0.91 -7.80
C MET A 196 0.96 0.89 -9.34
N ALA A 197 1.01 -0.29 -9.95
CA ALA A 197 0.99 -0.43 -11.41
C ALA A 197 -0.38 -0.15 -12.03
N VAL A 198 -1.47 -0.31 -11.28
CA VAL A 198 -2.86 -0.16 -11.77
C VAL A 198 -3.12 1.20 -12.44
N PRO A 199 -2.87 2.36 -11.79
CA PRO A 199 -3.15 3.65 -12.42
C PRO A 199 -2.35 3.88 -13.71
N VAL A 200 -1.10 3.45 -13.75
CA VAL A 200 -0.24 3.59 -14.94
C VAL A 200 -0.71 2.67 -16.06
N ALA A 201 -1.11 1.45 -15.76
CA ALA A 201 -1.69 0.54 -16.74
C ALA A 201 -2.98 1.09 -17.36
N LEU A 202 -3.84 1.72 -16.56
CA LEU A 202 -5.06 2.38 -17.05
C LEU A 202 -4.73 3.58 -17.93
N ALA A 203 -3.82 4.45 -17.50
CA ALA A 203 -3.44 5.64 -18.26
C ALA A 203 -2.75 5.30 -19.59
N THR A 204 -2.05 4.16 -19.66
CA THR A 204 -1.32 3.72 -20.85
C THR A 204 -2.10 2.73 -21.72
N ALA A 205 -3.37 2.44 -21.41
CA ALA A 205 -4.19 1.46 -22.14
C ALA A 205 -4.39 1.78 -23.64
N HIS A 206 -4.16 3.04 -24.04
CA HIS A 206 -4.22 3.50 -25.43
C HIS A 206 -2.90 3.36 -26.20
N LEU A 207 -1.81 3.00 -25.51
CA LEU A 207 -0.47 2.84 -26.08
C LEU A 207 -0.22 1.40 -26.53
N SER A 208 0.90 1.16 -27.22
CA SER A 208 1.33 -0.20 -27.53
C SER A 208 1.71 -0.95 -26.24
N VAL A 209 1.60 -2.28 -26.26
CA VAL A 209 1.97 -3.12 -25.10
C VAL A 209 3.41 -2.86 -24.63
N GLN A 210 4.33 -2.61 -25.57
CA GLN A 210 5.73 -2.33 -25.24
C GLN A 210 5.88 -1.00 -24.50
N GLU A 211 5.18 0.04 -24.96
CA GLU A 211 5.21 1.36 -24.35
C GLU A 211 4.52 1.37 -22.97
N ALA A 212 3.36 0.75 -22.87
CA ALA A 212 2.65 0.58 -21.59
C ALA A 212 3.53 -0.19 -20.59
N ARG A 213 4.16 -1.30 -21.01
CA ARG A 213 5.07 -2.07 -20.17
C ARG A 213 6.22 -1.24 -19.65
N ARG A 214 6.84 -0.39 -20.49
CA ARG A 214 7.94 0.48 -20.09
C ARG A 214 7.53 1.44 -18.97
N GLN A 215 6.36 2.07 -19.09
CA GLN A 215 5.87 3.01 -18.06
C GLN A 215 5.45 2.30 -16.77
N ILE A 216 4.79 1.13 -16.89
CA ILE A 216 4.44 0.30 -15.73
C ILE A 216 5.71 -0.13 -14.97
N GLN A 217 6.74 -0.59 -15.70
CA GLN A 217 8.02 -0.97 -15.10
C GLN A 217 8.67 0.22 -14.40
N ALA A 218 8.70 1.40 -15.02
CA ALA A 218 9.23 2.61 -14.39
C ALA A 218 8.49 2.96 -13.08
N CYS A 219 7.16 2.75 -13.03
CA CYS A 219 6.36 2.98 -11.84
C CYS A 219 6.67 2.01 -10.70
N VAL A 220 6.71 0.71 -11.00
CA VAL A 220 7.08 -0.30 -9.99
C VAL A 220 8.50 -0.04 -9.49
N SER A 221 9.42 0.27 -10.41
CA SER A 221 10.82 0.54 -10.09
C SER A 221 11.07 1.82 -9.29
N ALA A 222 10.08 2.71 -9.19
CA ALA A 222 10.23 3.97 -8.45
C ALA A 222 10.39 3.75 -6.94
N THR A 223 9.90 2.64 -6.40
CA THR A 223 10.05 2.31 -4.95
C THR A 223 10.65 0.93 -4.70
N ARG A 224 10.66 0.05 -5.70
CA ARG A 224 11.10 -1.34 -5.60
C ARG A 224 12.20 -1.63 -6.60
N LYS A 225 13.16 -2.47 -6.26
CA LYS A 225 14.09 -3.03 -7.23
C LYS A 225 13.87 -4.55 -7.28
N SER A 226 12.88 -4.98 -8.04
CA SER A 226 12.59 -6.40 -8.26
C SER A 226 13.22 -6.86 -9.57
N ASP A 227 13.92 -7.99 -9.55
CA ASP A 227 14.62 -8.56 -10.71
C ASP A 227 13.71 -9.53 -11.50
#